data_AF-A0A844TVY9-F1
#
_entry.id   AF-A0A844TVY9-F1
#
_cell.length_a   1.000
_cell.length_b   1.000
_cell.length_c   1.000
_cell.angle_alpha   90.00
_cell.angle_beta   90.00
_cell.angle_gamma   90.00
#
_symmetry.space_group_name_H-M   'P 1'
#
loop_
_entity.id
_entity.type
_entity.pdbx_description
1 polymer ?
#
loop_
_entity_poly.entity_id
_entity_poly.type
_entity_poly.pdbx_seq_one_letter_code
_entity_poly.pdbx_strand_id
1 'polypeptide(L)'
;MSIENFPKLLESILRKKGATTEDIEALADAGIQSKEDFVMIGDTRTLIEVTAMDIEIAHVIMQWALGTQAASLAVAETVVKQEAVIVESADVVKCAHCQAKQPKDYKVGDLCLSCGLQAEPVHNCYWCLSTGPGQFCRSCGAEFVASSDYEVALQLKLEGESKSAIGKLVKEMTAVQKENIWAKIRKGR
;
A
#
# COMPACT_ATOMS: atom_id res chain seq x y z
N MET A 1 15.22 -54.27 5.93
CA MET A 1 15.45 -54.54 4.49
C MET A 1 15.27 -53.21 3.79
N SER A 2 16.17 -52.56 3.07
CA SER A 2 17.62 -52.64 2.89
C SER A 2 18.03 -51.20 2.54
N ILE A 3 18.90 -50.55 3.32
CA ILE A 3 19.39 -49.17 3.10
C ILE A 3 20.43 -49.15 1.95
N GLU A 4 20.31 -50.05 0.98
CA GLU A 4 21.38 -50.30 0.00
C GLU A 4 21.41 -49.27 -1.14
N ASN A 5 20.40 -48.40 -1.26
CA ASN A 5 20.33 -47.42 -2.34
C ASN A 5 20.08 -45.97 -1.89
N PHE A 6 20.16 -45.68 -0.59
CA PHE A 6 20.06 -44.30 -0.11
C PHE A 6 21.40 -43.57 -0.34
N PRO A 7 21.44 -42.46 -1.09
CA PRO A 7 22.71 -41.80 -1.38
C PRO A 7 23.39 -41.31 -0.10
N LYS A 8 24.62 -41.75 0.16
CA LYS A 8 25.42 -41.32 1.33
C LYS A 8 25.55 -39.81 1.47
N LEU A 9 25.51 -39.11 0.34
CA LEU A 9 25.51 -37.64 0.29
C LEU A 9 24.21 -37.07 0.86
N LEU A 10 23.05 -37.63 0.48
CA LEU A 10 21.74 -37.22 0.97
C LEU A 10 21.63 -37.49 2.48
N GLU A 11 22.10 -38.66 2.93
CA GLU A 11 22.16 -39.00 4.36
C GLU A 11 22.96 -37.97 5.17
N SER A 12 24.16 -37.62 4.68
CA SER A 12 25.03 -36.65 5.33
C SER A 12 24.40 -35.25 5.40
N ILE A 13 23.62 -34.88 4.39
CA ILE A 13 22.92 -33.59 4.35
C ILE A 13 21.75 -33.59 5.33
N LEU A 14 20.92 -34.64 5.33
CA LEU A 14 19.75 -34.74 6.21
C LEU A 14 20.16 -34.79 7.69
N ARG A 15 21.21 -35.56 8.03
CA ARG A 15 21.79 -35.56 9.38
C ARG A 15 22.27 -34.17 9.81
N LYS A 16 22.89 -33.41 8.91
CA LYS A 16 23.27 -32.01 9.18
C LYS A 16 22.08 -31.06 9.35
N LYS A 17 20.89 -31.43 8.85
CA LYS A 17 19.64 -30.69 9.04
C LYS A 17 18.85 -31.12 10.27
N GLY A 18 19.36 -32.08 11.03
CA GLY A 18 18.75 -32.54 12.28
C GLY A 18 17.93 -33.81 12.15
N ALA A 19 17.83 -34.43 10.96
CA ALA A 19 17.14 -35.70 10.80
C ALA A 19 17.83 -36.81 11.60
N THR A 20 17.03 -37.57 12.36
CA THR A 20 17.48 -38.74 13.11
C THR A 20 17.69 -39.94 12.17
N THR A 21 18.27 -41.02 12.68
CA THR A 21 18.47 -42.24 11.86
C THR A 21 17.13 -42.91 11.55
N GLU A 22 16.15 -42.81 12.45
CA GLU A 22 14.78 -43.30 12.25
C GLU A 22 14.06 -42.53 11.13
N ASP A 23 14.24 -41.21 11.06
CA ASP A 23 13.68 -40.37 10.00
C ASP A 23 14.23 -40.73 8.62
N ILE A 24 15.52 -41.08 8.54
CA ILE A 24 16.19 -41.46 7.29
C ILE A 24 15.70 -42.84 6.83
N GLU A 25 15.43 -43.76 7.75
CA GLU A 25 14.81 -45.04 7.43
C GLU A 25 13.38 -44.84 6.93
N ALA A 26 12.59 -43.98 7.58
CA ALA A 26 11.23 -43.64 7.13
C ALA A 26 11.20 -42.99 5.73
N LEU A 27 12.16 -42.11 5.43
CA LEU A 27 12.32 -41.52 4.09
C LEU A 27 12.69 -42.58 3.04
N ALA A 28 13.57 -43.53 3.38
CA ALA A 28 13.95 -44.62 2.49
C ALA A 28 12.77 -45.59 2.24
N ASP A 29 11.99 -45.90 3.27
CA ASP A 29 10.77 -46.73 3.18
C ASP A 29 9.67 -46.04 2.37
N ALA A 30 9.58 -44.71 2.45
CA ALA A 30 8.73 -43.88 1.59
C ALA A 30 9.21 -43.80 0.12
N GLY A 31 10.34 -44.42 -0.21
CA GLY A 31 10.89 -44.47 -1.56
C GLY A 31 11.61 -43.20 -2.02
N ILE A 32 11.95 -42.31 -1.08
CA ILE A 32 12.66 -41.06 -1.38
C ILE A 32 14.14 -41.35 -1.53
N GLN A 33 14.66 -41.23 -2.75
CA GLN A 33 16.04 -41.59 -3.09
C GLN A 33 16.84 -40.40 -3.64
N SER A 34 16.17 -39.30 -3.96
CA SER A 34 16.75 -38.14 -4.62
C SER A 34 16.14 -36.82 -4.12
N LYS A 35 16.75 -35.70 -4.50
CA LYS A 35 16.23 -34.37 -4.15
C LYS A 35 14.93 -34.09 -4.90
N GLU A 36 14.78 -34.67 -6.08
CA GLU A 36 13.65 -34.55 -6.99
C GLU A 36 12.39 -35.21 -6.40
N ASP A 37 12.54 -36.25 -5.58
CA ASP A 37 11.40 -36.92 -4.94
C ASP A 37 10.70 -36.01 -3.92
N PHE A 38 11.43 -35.09 -3.28
CA PHE A 38 10.83 -34.07 -2.42
C PHE A 38 9.95 -33.07 -3.20
N VAL A 39 10.19 -32.90 -4.51
CA VAL A 39 9.30 -32.12 -5.39
C VAL A 39 7.96 -32.82 -5.56
N MET A 40 7.94 -34.16 -5.58
CA MET A 40 6.71 -34.95 -5.67
C MET A 40 5.88 -34.86 -4.38
N ILE A 41 6.54 -34.77 -3.23
CA ILE A 41 5.88 -34.54 -1.93
C ILE A 41 5.28 -33.14 -1.86
N GLY A 42 5.99 -32.14 -2.40
CA GLY A 42 5.47 -30.79 -2.63
C GLY A 42 5.37 -29.91 -1.39
N ASP A 43 4.92 -30.44 -0.25
CA ASP A 43 4.69 -29.67 0.98
C ASP A 43 5.16 -30.36 2.27
N THR A 44 5.39 -29.55 3.29
CA THR A 44 5.88 -30.01 4.60
C THR A 44 4.90 -30.91 5.33
N ARG A 45 3.59 -30.73 5.13
CA ARG A 45 2.58 -31.51 5.82
C ARG A 45 2.49 -32.93 5.25
N THR A 46 2.49 -33.09 3.94
CA THR A 46 2.54 -34.41 3.31
C THR A 46 3.81 -35.17 3.71
N LEU A 47 4.95 -34.48 3.86
CA LEU A 47 6.17 -35.11 4.38
C LEU A 47 5.95 -35.68 5.79
N ILE A 48 5.39 -34.88 6.71
CA ILE A 48 5.10 -35.31 8.08
C ILE A 48 4.11 -36.47 8.12
N GLU A 49 3.08 -36.45 7.28
CA GLU A 49 2.07 -37.52 7.23
C GLU A 49 2.65 -38.85 6.73
N VAL A 50 3.66 -38.80 5.85
CA VAL A 50 4.31 -39.99 5.29
C VAL A 50 5.41 -40.53 6.19
N THR A 51 6.19 -39.66 6.86
CA THR A 51 7.38 -40.08 7.61
C THR A 51 7.25 -39.93 9.12
N ALA A 52 6.15 -39.38 9.63
CA ALA A 52 5.91 -39.08 11.04
C ALA A 52 7.01 -38.23 11.71
N MET A 53 7.76 -37.46 10.92
CA MET A 53 8.85 -36.62 11.39
C MET A 53 8.36 -35.39 12.17
N ASP A 54 9.25 -34.83 12.97
CA ASP A 54 8.99 -33.56 13.65
C ASP A 54 8.78 -32.40 12.65
N ILE A 55 7.86 -31.51 12.98
CA ILE A 55 7.43 -30.37 12.15
C ILE A 55 8.61 -29.45 11.80
N GLU A 56 9.48 -29.16 12.76
CA GLU A 56 10.58 -28.22 12.55
C GLU A 56 11.63 -28.82 11.61
N ILE A 57 11.93 -30.10 11.79
CA ILE A 57 12.89 -30.84 10.95
C ILE A 57 12.34 -31.00 9.52
N ALA A 58 11.07 -31.40 9.39
CA ALA A 58 10.40 -31.54 8.09
C ALA A 58 10.39 -30.21 7.32
N HIS A 59 10.13 -29.09 8.00
CA HIS A 59 10.16 -27.77 7.40
C HIS A 59 11.57 -27.40 6.88
N VAL A 60 12.61 -27.63 7.68
CA VAL A 60 14.00 -27.36 7.29
C VAL A 60 14.44 -28.22 6.10
N ILE A 61 14.01 -29.48 6.06
CA ILE A 61 14.31 -30.40 4.94
C ILE A 61 13.60 -29.95 3.67
N MET A 62 12.29 -29.64 3.74
CA MET A 62 11.53 -29.18 2.57
C MET A 62 12.02 -27.84 2.05
N GLN A 63 12.41 -26.91 2.94
CA GLN A 63 13.02 -25.64 2.55
C GLN A 63 14.36 -25.85 1.83
N TRP A 64 15.17 -26.83 2.24
CA TRP A 64 16.41 -27.17 1.55
C TRP A 64 16.17 -27.89 0.21
N ALA A 65 15.20 -28.82 0.18
CA ALA A 65 14.91 -29.65 -0.97
C ALA A 65 14.24 -28.86 -2.10
N LEU A 66 13.24 -28.04 -1.78
CA LEU A 66 12.51 -27.21 -2.75
C LEU A 66 13.13 -25.83 -2.95
N GLY A 67 14.01 -25.38 -2.05
CA GLY A 67 14.55 -24.03 -2.08
C GLY A 67 13.43 -22.97 -2.02
N THR A 68 13.62 -21.85 -2.72
CA THR A 68 12.61 -20.81 -2.90
C THR A 68 11.39 -21.25 -3.73
N GLN A 69 11.34 -22.46 -4.30
CA GLN A 69 10.13 -22.95 -4.98
C GLN A 69 9.01 -23.34 -4.00
N ALA A 70 9.34 -23.67 -2.74
CA ALA A 70 8.34 -23.81 -1.68
C ALA A 70 7.58 -22.49 -1.42
N ALA A 71 8.21 -21.35 -1.69
CA ALA A 71 7.55 -20.04 -1.59
C ALA A 71 6.58 -19.76 -2.73
N SER A 72 6.55 -20.58 -3.79
CA SER A 72 5.61 -20.45 -4.93
C SER A 72 4.53 -21.53 -4.97
N LEU A 73 4.72 -22.70 -4.35
CA LEU A 73 3.69 -23.74 -4.28
C LEU A 73 2.81 -23.64 -3.03
N ALA A 74 3.29 -23.01 -1.95
CA ALA A 74 2.44 -22.64 -0.81
C ALA A 74 1.49 -21.45 -1.09
N VAL A 75 1.54 -20.86 -2.30
CA VAL A 75 0.70 -19.70 -2.69
C VAL A 75 -0.61 -20.14 -3.35
N ALA A 76 -0.79 -21.45 -3.63
CA ALA A 76 -2.00 -21.94 -4.30
C ALA A 76 -3.17 -22.26 -3.37
N GLU A 77 -2.95 -22.45 -2.06
CA GLU A 77 -4.05 -22.63 -1.11
C GLU A 77 -3.90 -21.72 0.12
N THR A 78 -4.69 -20.64 0.10
CA THR A 78 -4.99 -19.76 1.25
C THR A 78 -3.85 -18.95 1.84
N VAL A 79 -3.13 -18.20 1.00
CA VAL A 79 -2.62 -16.90 1.45
C VAL A 79 -3.78 -15.91 1.34
N VAL A 80 -4.63 -15.85 2.38
CA VAL A 80 -5.23 -14.57 2.74
C VAL A 80 -4.03 -13.67 2.99
N LYS A 81 -3.72 -12.86 1.99
CA LYS A 81 -2.76 -11.78 2.04
C LYS A 81 -3.18 -10.94 3.23
N GLN A 82 -2.62 -11.19 4.41
CA GLN A 82 -2.57 -10.21 5.46
C GLN A 82 -1.66 -9.13 4.91
N GLU A 83 -2.24 -8.27 4.06
CA GLU A 83 -1.79 -6.91 3.92
C GLU A 83 -1.67 -6.43 5.34
N ALA A 84 -0.43 -6.23 5.80
CA ALA A 84 -0.16 -5.70 7.11
C ALA A 84 -1.11 -4.51 7.26
N VAL A 85 -2.08 -4.62 8.17
CA VAL A 85 -3.04 -3.55 8.38
C VAL A 85 -2.23 -2.46 9.04
N ILE A 86 -1.66 -1.57 8.22
CA ILE A 86 -0.99 -0.38 8.68
C ILE A 86 -2.10 0.52 9.19
N VAL A 87 -2.43 0.36 10.47
CA VAL A 87 -3.34 1.25 11.19
C VAL A 87 -2.60 2.57 11.38
N GLU A 88 -2.63 3.43 10.36
CA GLU A 88 -2.24 4.82 10.53
C GLU A 88 -3.31 5.52 11.37
N SER A 89 -2.90 6.24 12.41
CA SER A 89 -3.83 7.06 13.20
C SER A 89 -4.48 8.11 12.30
N ALA A 90 -5.77 8.39 12.52
CA ALA A 90 -6.56 9.33 11.70
C ALA A 90 -5.97 10.76 11.66
N ASP A 91 -5.13 11.11 12.63
CA ASP A 91 -4.51 12.44 12.77
C ASP A 91 -3.20 12.62 11.97
N VAL A 92 -2.80 11.65 11.15
CA VAL A 92 -1.56 11.77 10.35
C VAL A 92 -1.80 12.68 9.15
N VAL A 93 -1.26 13.90 9.24
CA VAL A 93 -1.18 14.82 8.09
C VAL A 93 -0.02 14.42 7.18
N LYS A 94 -0.29 14.35 5.88
CA LYS A 94 0.71 14.08 4.84
C LYS A 94 0.81 15.26 3.90
N CYS A 95 2.02 15.55 3.45
CA CYS A 95 2.23 16.61 2.48
C CYS A 95 1.57 16.24 1.14
N ALA A 96 0.77 17.15 0.58
CA ALA A 96 0.13 16.96 -0.73
C ALA A 96 1.14 16.79 -1.87
N HIS A 97 2.35 17.35 -1.75
CA HIS A 97 3.38 17.32 -2.79
C HIS A 97 4.27 16.07 -2.73
N CYS A 98 4.83 15.76 -1.56
CA CYS A 98 5.82 14.68 -1.41
C CYS A 98 5.32 13.48 -0.59
N GLN A 99 4.10 13.54 -0.07
CA GLN A 99 3.47 12.50 0.76
C GLN A 99 4.23 12.17 2.07
N ALA A 100 5.24 12.97 2.42
CA ALA A 100 5.94 12.84 3.69
C ALA A 100 5.00 13.16 4.85
N LYS A 101 5.08 12.35 5.92
CA LYS A 101 4.34 12.54 7.16
C LYS A 101 4.80 13.84 7.81
N GLN A 102 3.84 14.69 8.18
CA GLN A 102 4.12 15.91 8.91
C GLN A 102 4.22 15.61 10.42
N PRO A 103 4.98 16.41 11.17
CA PRO A 103 5.03 16.34 12.62
C PRO A 103 3.64 16.47 13.27
N LYS A 104 3.48 15.97 14.50
CA LYS A 104 2.19 16.04 15.23
C LYS A 104 1.78 17.46 15.61
N ASP A 105 2.74 18.37 15.67
CA ASP A 105 2.55 19.79 15.95
C ASP A 105 2.26 20.62 14.69
N TYR A 106 2.06 19.97 13.53
CA TYR A 106 1.68 20.62 12.28
C TYR A 106 0.47 21.53 12.44
N LYS A 107 0.58 22.75 11.90
CA LYS A 107 -0.52 23.70 11.75
C LYS A 107 -0.80 23.97 10.29
N VAL A 108 -2.05 24.29 10.01
CA VAL A 108 -2.50 24.72 8.67
C VAL A 108 -1.66 25.92 8.23
N GLY A 109 -0.98 25.77 7.10
CA GLY A 109 -0.06 26.79 6.56
C GLY A 109 1.42 26.50 6.75
N ASP A 110 1.79 25.49 7.56
CA ASP A 110 3.19 25.13 7.73
C ASP A 110 3.78 24.51 6.45
N LEU A 111 5.08 24.74 6.27
CA LEU A 111 5.86 24.16 5.19
C LEU A 111 6.27 22.73 5.54
N CYS A 112 6.30 21.87 4.54
CA CYS A 112 6.78 20.51 4.67
C CYS A 112 8.29 20.50 4.96
N LEU A 113 8.71 19.83 6.04
CA LEU A 113 10.12 19.69 6.39
C LEU A 113 10.95 18.92 5.35
N SER A 114 10.31 18.08 4.52
CA SER A 114 11.00 17.26 3.52
C SER A 114 11.16 17.95 2.17
N CYS A 115 10.16 18.70 1.70
CA CYS A 115 10.20 19.33 0.37
C CYS A 115 10.15 20.86 0.39
N GLY A 116 9.98 21.49 1.56
CA GLY A 116 9.94 22.95 1.71
C GLY A 116 8.68 23.63 1.13
N LEU A 117 7.79 22.87 0.49
CA LEU A 117 6.51 23.37 -0.04
C LEU A 117 5.43 23.30 1.04
N GLN A 118 4.39 24.12 0.90
CA GLN A 118 3.26 24.11 1.81
C GLN A 118 2.64 22.72 1.90
N ALA A 119 2.54 22.16 3.12
CA ALA A 119 2.17 20.76 3.27
C ALA A 119 0.73 20.48 2.81
N GLU A 120 -0.20 21.39 3.11
CA GLU A 120 -1.58 21.37 2.62
C GLU A 120 -1.91 22.69 1.92
N PRO A 121 -2.57 22.66 0.75
CA PRO A 121 -3.00 23.88 0.08
C PRO A 121 -4.07 24.58 0.91
N VAL A 122 -3.82 25.85 1.24
CA VAL A 122 -4.79 26.72 1.91
C VAL A 122 -5.51 27.54 0.86
N HIS A 123 -6.84 27.46 0.87
CA HIS A 123 -7.70 28.17 -0.07
C HIS A 123 -8.50 29.27 0.62
N ASN A 124 -8.83 30.32 -0.15
CA ASN A 124 -9.70 31.41 0.28
C ASN A 124 -11.13 31.13 -0.17
N CYS A 125 -12.10 31.26 0.73
CA CYS A 125 -13.49 31.05 0.40
C CYS A 125 -14.07 32.29 -0.30
N TYR A 126 -14.50 32.18 -1.56
CA TYR A 126 -15.12 33.28 -2.29
C TYR A 126 -16.45 33.75 -1.67
N TRP A 127 -17.09 32.91 -0.84
CA TRP A 127 -18.39 33.23 -0.24
C TRP A 127 -18.27 33.99 1.09
N CYS A 128 -17.52 33.46 2.05
CA CYS A 128 -17.41 34.03 3.40
C CYS A 128 -16.02 34.59 3.75
N LEU A 129 -15.08 34.57 2.80
CA LEU A 129 -13.71 35.09 2.96
C LEU A 129 -12.86 34.37 4.03
N SER A 130 -13.37 33.30 4.63
CA SER A 130 -12.58 32.44 5.52
C SER A 130 -11.54 31.65 4.74
N THR A 131 -10.43 31.34 5.38
CA THR A 131 -9.33 30.55 4.83
C THR A 131 -9.30 29.17 5.49
N GLY A 132 -8.84 28.15 4.77
CA GLY A 132 -8.68 26.83 5.35
C GLY A 132 -8.23 25.78 4.33
N PRO A 133 -7.89 24.57 4.82
CA PRO A 133 -7.52 23.45 3.97
C PRO A 133 -8.76 22.66 3.51
N GLY A 134 -8.56 21.83 2.48
CA GLY A 134 -9.57 20.92 1.96
C GLY A 134 -10.34 21.47 0.75
N GLN A 135 -11.39 20.76 0.35
CA GLN A 135 -12.18 21.07 -0.84
C GLN A 135 -13.40 21.96 -0.56
N PHE A 136 -13.84 22.04 0.71
CA PHE A 136 -15.00 22.83 1.10
C PHE A 136 -14.69 23.69 2.32
N CYS A 137 -15.22 24.91 2.33
CA CYS A 137 -15.12 25.82 3.47
C CYS A 137 -15.90 25.25 4.67
N ARG A 138 -15.25 25.12 5.82
CA ARG A 138 -15.90 24.63 7.05
C ARG A 138 -16.90 25.62 7.65
N SER A 139 -16.73 26.92 7.40
CA SER A 139 -17.60 27.96 7.96
C SER A 139 -18.94 28.06 7.23
N CYS A 140 -18.92 28.00 5.90
CA CYS A 140 -20.13 28.20 5.10
C CYS A 140 -20.50 27.00 4.20
N GLY A 141 -19.60 26.06 3.95
CA GLY A 141 -19.81 24.90 3.06
C GLY A 141 -19.72 25.23 1.57
N ALA A 142 -19.09 26.34 1.17
CA ALA A 142 -18.81 26.61 -0.25
C ALA A 142 -17.64 25.74 -0.71
N GLU A 143 -17.68 25.24 -1.93
CA GLU A 143 -16.52 24.57 -2.53
C GLU A 143 -15.39 25.59 -2.70
N PHE A 144 -14.15 25.20 -2.38
CA PHE A 144 -12.99 26.04 -2.67
C PHE A 144 -12.67 26.00 -4.16
N VAL A 145 -12.32 27.15 -4.71
CA VAL A 145 -11.86 27.30 -6.09
C VAL A 145 -10.34 27.45 -6.09
N ALA A 146 -9.71 27.13 -7.22
CA ALA A 146 -8.29 27.40 -7.43
C ALA A 146 -7.99 28.89 -7.23
N SER A 147 -6.81 29.21 -6.68
CA SER A 147 -6.44 30.60 -6.37
C SER A 147 -6.46 31.50 -7.61
N SER A 148 -6.21 30.96 -8.80
CA SER A 148 -6.31 31.67 -10.09
C SER A 148 -7.74 32.05 -10.48
N ASP A 149 -8.73 31.30 -10.01
CA ASP A 149 -10.14 31.47 -10.33
C ASP A 149 -10.91 32.20 -9.21
N TYR A 150 -10.23 32.57 -8.12
CA TYR A 150 -10.85 33.18 -6.95
C TYR A 150 -11.60 34.49 -7.28
N GLU A 151 -10.97 35.39 -8.02
CA GLU A 151 -11.60 36.66 -8.40
C GLU A 151 -12.79 36.45 -9.36
N VAL A 152 -12.72 35.45 -10.22
CA VAL A 152 -13.83 35.05 -11.12
C VAL A 152 -15.02 34.56 -10.30
N ALA A 153 -14.79 33.70 -9.31
CA ALA A 153 -15.83 33.21 -8.42
C ALA A 153 -16.47 34.34 -7.58
N LEU A 154 -15.68 35.31 -7.15
CA LEU A 154 -16.17 36.49 -6.43
C LEU A 154 -17.03 37.38 -7.34
N GLN A 155 -16.64 37.55 -8.61
CA GLN A 155 -17.46 38.27 -9.58
C GLN A 155 -18.79 37.57 -9.84
N LEU A 156 -18.81 36.25 -10.00
CA LEU A 156 -20.06 35.49 -10.16
C LEU A 156 -20.99 35.62 -8.95
N LYS A 157 -20.43 35.66 -7.73
CA LYS A 157 -21.20 35.96 -6.52
C LYS A 157 -21.83 37.36 -6.58
N LEU A 158 -21.11 38.37 -7.05
CA LEU A 158 -21.64 39.73 -7.21
C LEU A 158 -22.72 39.80 -8.29
N GLU A 159 -22.62 38.99 -9.33
CA GLU A 159 -23.65 38.85 -10.38
C GLU A 159 -24.91 38.11 -9.90
N GLY A 160 -24.89 37.52 -8.69
CA GLY A 160 -26.05 36.92 -8.04
C GLY A 160 -26.14 35.39 -8.15
N GLU A 161 -25.08 34.73 -8.61
CA GLU A 161 -25.06 33.28 -8.74
C GLU A 161 -25.13 32.55 -7.38
N SER A 162 -25.75 31.37 -7.39
CA SER A 162 -25.91 30.58 -6.17
C SER A 162 -24.59 29.94 -5.72
N LYS A 163 -24.43 29.82 -4.39
CA LYS A 163 -23.25 29.20 -3.75
C LYS A 163 -22.89 27.80 -4.28
N SER A 164 -23.88 26.98 -4.64
CA SER A 164 -23.65 25.65 -5.21
C SER A 164 -23.36 25.67 -6.71
N ALA A 165 -23.80 26.71 -7.43
CA ALA A 165 -23.58 26.84 -8.87
C ALA A 165 -22.19 27.37 -9.20
N ILE A 166 -21.68 28.34 -8.43
CA ILE A 166 -20.40 29.01 -8.71
C ILE A 166 -19.24 28.01 -8.88
N GLY A 167 -19.13 27.03 -7.99
CA GLY A 167 -18.06 26.01 -8.09
C GLY A 167 -18.12 25.18 -9.38
N LYS A 168 -19.32 24.86 -9.87
CA LYS A 168 -19.54 24.13 -11.13
C LYS A 168 -19.27 25.03 -12.34
N LEU A 169 -19.84 26.23 -12.34
CA LEU A 169 -19.66 27.20 -13.41
C LEU A 169 -18.18 27.49 -13.65
N VAL A 170 -17.42 27.79 -12.59
CA VAL A 170 -15.98 28.09 -12.70
C VAL A 170 -15.18 26.93 -13.32
N LYS A 171 -15.60 25.67 -13.09
CA LYS A 171 -14.96 24.49 -13.68
C LYS A 171 -15.36 24.27 -15.14
N GLU A 172 -16.60 24.55 -15.48
CA GLU A 172 -17.15 24.39 -16.85
C GLU A 172 -16.73 25.54 -17.78
N MET A 173 -16.36 26.69 -17.23
CA MET A 173 -15.95 27.85 -18.01
C MET A 173 -14.66 27.63 -18.80
N THR A 174 -14.72 27.96 -20.08
CA THR A 174 -13.55 28.01 -20.97
C THR A 174 -12.58 29.14 -20.59
N ALA A 175 -11.31 29.01 -20.99
CA ALA A 175 -10.29 30.04 -20.74
C ALA A 175 -10.72 31.43 -21.24
N VAL A 176 -11.33 31.50 -22.43
CA VAL A 176 -11.83 32.76 -23.01
C VAL A 176 -12.92 33.40 -22.15
N GLN A 177 -13.84 32.60 -21.60
CA GLN A 177 -14.88 33.12 -20.72
C GLN A 177 -14.31 33.65 -19.40
N LYS A 178 -13.32 32.95 -18.82
CA LYS A 178 -12.60 33.42 -17.63
C LYS A 178 -11.88 34.73 -17.93
N GLU A 179 -11.19 34.84 -19.07
CA GLU A 179 -10.52 36.07 -19.50
C GLU A 179 -11.49 37.25 -19.68
N ASN A 180 -12.68 37.00 -20.23
CA ASN A 180 -13.71 38.03 -20.35
C ASN A 180 -14.18 38.55 -18.98
N ILE A 181 -14.33 37.66 -17.98
CA ILE A 181 -14.63 38.09 -16.61
C ILE A 181 -13.46 38.87 -16.02
N TRP A 182 -12.23 38.40 -16.19
CA TRP A 182 -11.05 39.14 -15.79
C TRP A 182 -10.98 40.54 -16.42
N ALA A 183 -11.37 40.69 -17.68
CA ALA A 183 -11.45 41.98 -18.34
C ALA A 183 -12.51 42.90 -17.72
N LYS A 184 -13.67 42.36 -17.28
CA LYS A 184 -14.66 43.13 -16.52
C LYS A 184 -14.10 43.59 -15.18
N ILE A 185 -13.45 42.70 -14.43
CA ILE A 185 -12.87 43.01 -13.11
C ILE A 185 -11.82 44.13 -13.23
N ARG A 186 -10.95 44.07 -14.24
CA ARG A 186 -9.93 45.11 -14.49
C ARG A 186 -10.52 46.45 -14.90
N LYS A 187 -11.68 46.48 -15.57
CA LYS A 187 -12.35 47.73 -15.96
C LYS A 187 -13.07 48.40 -14.79
N GLY A 188 -13.51 47.62 -13.80
CA GLY A 188 -14.22 48.14 -12.62
C GLY A 188 -13.30 48.55 -11.46
N ARG A 189 -11.99 48.39 -11.59
CA ARG A 189 -10.97 48.73 -10.58
C ARG A 189 -10.25 50.01 -10.98
#